data_AF-A0A165FY75-F1
#
_entry.id   AF-A0A165FY75-F1
#
_cell.length_a   1.000
_cell.length_b   1.000
_cell.length_c   1.000
_cell.angle_alpha   90.00
_cell.angle_beta   90.00
_cell.angle_gamma   90.00
#
_symmetry.space_group_name_H-M   'P 1'
#
loop_
_entity.id
_entity.type
_entity.pdbx_description
1 polymer ?
#
loop_
_entity_poly.entity_id
_entity_poly.type
_entity_poly.pdbx_seq_one_letter_code
_entity_poly.pdbx_strand_id
1 'polypeptide(L)'
;LSLDWFNPNQSTTAESHSSGPLSLCIANLPPELRGRFRVYNLSLVGILPGPREPTCEELQRFLRPCVDDLLRLWQDGIIIKTPKYPQ
;
A
#
# COMPACT_ATOMS: atom_id res chain seq x y z
N LEU A 1 -2.10 1.92 7.50
CA LEU A 1 -2.41 1.04 6.35
C LEU A 1 -3.84 1.34 5.93
N SER A 2 -4.10 1.53 4.64
CA SER A 2 -5.44 1.73 4.08
C SER A 2 -5.63 0.78 2.91
N LEU A 3 -6.82 0.19 2.81
CA LEU A 3 -7.28 -0.65 1.70
C LEU A 3 -8.71 -0.24 1.39
N ASP A 4 -8.98 0.04 0.14
CA ASP A 4 -10.31 0.38 -0.36
C ASP A 4 -10.62 -0.47 -1.59
N TRP A 5 -11.87 -0.69 -1.94
CA TRP A 5 -12.26 -1.56 -3.06
C TRP A 5 -13.02 -0.75 -4.11
N PHE A 6 -12.60 -0.87 -5.37
CA PHE A 6 -13.23 -0.15 -6.47
C PHE A 6 -13.39 -1.03 -7.70
N ASN A 7 -14.37 -0.67 -8.54
CA ASN A 7 -14.53 -1.26 -9.85
C ASN A 7 -13.72 -0.46 -10.88
N PRO A 8 -12.65 -1.05 -11.47
CA PRO A 8 -11.89 -0.35 -12.51
C PRO A 8 -12.68 -0.24 -13.83
N ASN A 9 -13.71 -1.06 -14.02
CA ASN A 9 -14.51 -1.06 -15.24
C ASN A 9 -15.47 0.13 -15.24
N GLN A 10 -15.40 0.94 -16.29
CA GLN A 10 -16.27 2.11 -16.48
C GLN A 10 -17.52 1.79 -17.32
N SER A 11 -17.56 0.63 -17.97
CA SER A 11 -18.69 0.21 -18.79
C SER A 11 -19.77 -0.47 -17.95
N THR A 12 -21.03 -0.16 -18.23
CA THR A 12 -22.20 -0.84 -17.65
C THR A 12 -22.40 -2.26 -18.18
N THR A 13 -21.76 -2.61 -19.31
CA THR A 13 -21.82 -3.95 -19.90
C THR A 13 -20.64 -4.85 -19.48
N ALA A 14 -19.63 -4.30 -18.80
CA ALA A 14 -18.50 -5.07 -18.32
C ALA A 14 -18.87 -5.83 -17.04
N GLU A 15 -18.25 -6.99 -16.84
CA GLU A 15 -18.46 -7.78 -15.62
C GLU A 15 -18.04 -6.98 -14.38
N SER A 16 -18.79 -7.16 -13.29
CA SER A 16 -18.45 -6.54 -12.01
C SER A 16 -17.09 -7.04 -11.54
N HIS A 17 -16.18 -6.11 -11.30
CA HIS A 17 -14.83 -6.38 -10.84
C HIS A 17 -14.55 -5.51 -9.61
N SER A 18 -13.84 -6.05 -8.62
CA SER A 18 -13.41 -5.31 -7.44
C SER A 18 -11.91 -5.50 -7.25
N SER A 19 -11.15 -4.40 -7.36
CA SER A 19 -9.71 -4.36 -7.10
C SER A 19 -9.44 -3.39 -5.96
N GLY A 20 -8.39 -3.62 -5.18
CA GLY A 20 -8.14 -2.80 -4.00
C GLY A 20 -6.70 -2.31 -3.87
N PRO A 21 -6.44 -0.99 -3.91
CA PRO A 21 -5.11 -0.46 -3.68
C PRO A 21 -4.78 -0.52 -2.18
N LEU A 22 -3.63 -1.09 -1.87
CA LEU A 22 -3.06 -1.10 -0.53
C LEU A 22 -2.08 0.07 -0.39
N SER A 23 -2.34 0.97 0.56
CA SER A 23 -1.53 2.18 0.79
C SER A 23 -0.98 2.27 2.21
N LEU A 24 0.27 2.74 2.33
CA LEU A 24 0.94 3.05 3.60
C LEU A 24 1.22 4.55 3.74
N CYS A 25 1.24 5.02 4.99
CA CYS A 25 1.65 6.37 5.34
C CYS A 25 2.70 6.29 6.45
N ILE A 26 3.75 7.10 6.35
CA ILE A 26 4.84 7.19 7.32
C ILE A 26 4.36 8.02 8.52
N ALA A 27 4.12 7.36 9.65
CA ALA A 27 3.55 8.02 10.84
C ALA A 27 4.54 8.98 11.53
N ASN A 28 5.85 8.71 11.42
CA ASN A 28 6.91 9.46 12.09
C ASN A 28 7.41 10.68 11.27
N LEU A 29 6.70 11.11 10.22
CA LEU A 29 7.03 12.35 9.54
C LEU A 29 6.98 13.56 10.50
N PRO A 30 7.85 14.58 10.32
CA PRO A 30 7.78 15.84 11.06
C PRO A 30 6.38 16.46 11.05
N PRO A 31 5.95 17.18 12.09
CA PRO A 31 4.60 17.76 12.18
C PRO A 31 4.17 18.57 10.95
N GLU A 32 5.12 19.28 10.33
CA GLU A 32 4.94 20.10 9.13
C GLU A 32 4.53 19.25 7.91
N LEU A 33 4.94 17.98 7.90
CA LEU A 33 4.63 16.98 6.89
C LEU A 33 3.47 16.05 7.32
N ARG A 34 3.23 15.88 8.63
CA ARG A 34 2.21 15.00 9.21
C ARG A 34 0.79 15.57 9.12
N GLY A 35 0.63 16.90 9.24
CA GLY A 35 -0.67 17.59 9.32
C GLY A 35 -1.55 17.46 8.06
N ARG A 36 -1.11 16.69 7.08
CA ARG A 36 -1.85 16.41 5.87
C ARG A 36 -1.61 14.93 5.53
N PHE A 37 -2.63 14.10 5.71
CA PHE A 37 -2.84 12.89 4.89
C PHE A 37 -3.09 13.31 3.43
N ARG A 38 -2.17 14.08 2.87
CA ARG A 38 -2.13 14.44 1.47
C ARG A 38 -1.76 13.17 0.73
N VAL A 39 -2.38 12.98 -0.44
CA VAL A 39 -2.15 11.84 -1.33
C VAL A 39 -0.66 11.59 -1.57
N TYR A 40 0.18 12.62 -1.49
CA TYR A 40 1.63 12.56 -1.69
C TYR A 40 2.39 11.84 -0.55
N ASN A 41 1.80 11.74 0.65
CA ASN A 41 2.36 10.97 1.76
C ASN A 41 1.83 9.53 1.80
N LEU A 42 0.94 9.15 0.87
CA LEU A 42 0.47 7.78 0.68
C LEU A 42 1.38 7.09 -0.33
N SER A 43 2.07 6.05 0.13
CA SER A 43 2.80 5.14 -0.74
C SER A 43 1.91 3.96 -1.09
N LEU A 44 1.63 3.79 -2.38
CA LEU A 44 0.98 2.59 -2.89
C LEU A 44 1.95 1.41 -2.79
N VAL A 45 1.61 0.43 -1.97
CA VAL A 45 2.47 -0.75 -1.72
C VAL A 45 2.00 -1.99 -2.47
N GLY A 46 0.76 -2.00 -2.95
CA GLY A 46 0.24 -3.10 -3.74
C GLY A 46 -1.15 -2.81 -4.30
N ILE A 47 -1.57 -3.63 -5.26
CA ILE A 47 -2.93 -3.67 -5.78
C ILE A 47 -3.40 -5.11 -5.65
N LEU A 48 -4.45 -5.33 -4.85
CA LEU A 48 -5.05 -6.65 -4.71
C LEU A 48 -5.93 -6.91 -5.92
N PRO A 49 -5.75 -8.07 -6.60
CA PRO A 49 -6.51 -8.41 -7.77
C PRO A 49 -7.97 -8.74 -7.42
N GLY A 50 -8.87 -8.45 -8.35
CA GLY A 50 -10.25 -8.93 -8.30
C GLY A 50 -10.40 -10.35 -8.81
N PRO A 51 -11.64 -10.82 -9.04
CA PRO A 51 -12.81 -10.00 -9.39
C PRO A 51 -13.69 -9.55 -8.22
N ARG A 52 -13.44 -10.02 -7.00
CA ARG A 52 -14.26 -9.73 -5.81
C ARG A 52 -13.38 -9.38 -4.63
N GLU A 53 -13.99 -8.77 -3.62
CA GLU A 53 -13.32 -8.57 -2.34
C GLU A 53 -12.93 -9.94 -1.74
N PRO A 54 -11.65 -10.11 -1.33
CA PRO A 54 -11.17 -11.34 -0.74
C PRO A 54 -11.77 -11.56 0.65
N THR A 55 -11.88 -12.83 1.04
CA THR A 55 -12.18 -13.20 2.42
C THR A 55 -11.07 -12.76 3.38
N CYS A 56 -11.33 -12.75 4.68
CA CYS A 56 -10.32 -12.42 5.68
C CYS A 56 -9.06 -13.31 5.56
N GLU A 57 -9.22 -14.61 5.28
CA GLU A 57 -8.09 -15.53 5.14
C GLU A 57 -7.26 -15.23 3.88
N GLU A 58 -7.91 -14.96 2.76
CA GLU A 58 -7.23 -14.60 1.51
C GLU A 58 -6.51 -13.26 1.64
N LEU A 59 -7.15 -12.27 2.28
CA LEU A 59 -6.55 -10.97 2.56
C LEU A 59 -5.26 -11.13 3.37
N GLN A 60 -5.25 -11.98 4.40
CA GLN A 60 -4.04 -12.22 5.17
C GLN A 60 -2.89 -12.79 4.32
N ARG A 61 -3.19 -13.63 3.32
CA ARG A 61 -2.17 -14.14 2.39
C ARG A 61 -1.57 -13.02 1.53
N PHE A 62 -2.40 -12.08 1.08
CA PHE A 62 -1.95 -10.90 0.32
C PHE A 62 -1.13 -9.93 1.18
N LEU A 63 -1.48 -9.77 2.46
CA LEU A 63 -0.77 -8.87 3.38
C LEU A 63 0.56 -9.44 3.88
N ARG A 64 0.71 -10.77 3.91
CA ARG A 64 1.91 -11.45 4.42
C ARG A 64 3.23 -10.90 3.86
N PRO A 65 3.45 -10.78 2.53
CA PRO A 65 4.71 -10.23 2.01
C PRO A 65 4.94 -8.79 2.47
N CYS A 66 3.89 -7.96 2.54
CA CYS A 66 4.01 -6.59 3.04
C CYS A 66 4.42 -6.57 4.52
N VAL A 67 3.88 -7.47 5.35
CA VAL A 67 4.25 -7.57 6.77
C VAL A 67 5.68 -8.08 6.93
N ASP A 68 6.06 -9.11 6.18
CA ASP A 68 7.41 -9.68 6.21
C ASP A 68 8.47 -8.63 5.82
N ASP A 69 8.21 -7.82 4.78
CA ASP A 69 9.09 -6.71 4.38
C ASP A 69 9.18 -5.63 5.46
N LEU A 70 8.06 -5.27 6.11
CA LEU A 70 8.05 -4.30 7.21
C LEU A 70 8.84 -4.80 8.42
N LEU A 71 8.74 -6.09 8.75
CA LEU A 71 9.53 -6.70 9.82
C LEU A 71 11.02 -6.71 9.50
N ARG A 72 11.38 -7.03 8.26
CA ARG A 72 12.77 -6.98 7.79
C ARG A 72 13.33 -5.56 7.84
N LEU A 73 12.56 -4.57 7.38
CA LEU A 73 12.93 -3.16 7.46
C LEU A 73 13.11 -2.68 8.91
N TRP A 74 12.30 -3.20 9.84
CA TRP A 74 12.42 -2.88 11.25
C TRP A 74 13.67 -3.48 11.91
N GLN A 75 14.01 -4.73 11.56
CA GLN A 75 15.13 -5.46 12.16
C GLN A 75 16.48 -5.09 11.54
N ASP A 76 16.55 -5.09 10.21
CA ASP A 76 17.81 -4.95 9.47
C ASP A 76 18.00 -3.53 8.91
N GLY A 77 16.91 -2.80 8.70
CA GLY A 77 16.93 -1.55 7.94
C GLY A 77 17.29 -1.75 6.47
N ILE A 78 17.41 -0.64 5.74
CA ILE A 78 17.95 -0.61 4.37
C ILE A 78 18.81 0.64 4.18
N ILE A 79 19.80 0.54 3.29
CA ILE A 79 20.60 1.68 2.85
C ILE A 79 20.00 2.20 1.54
N ILE A 80 19.47 3.41 1.58
CA ILE A 80 18.95 4.10 0.39
C ILE A 80 20.00 5.12 -0.07
N LYS A 81 20.66 4.82 -1.19
CA LYS A 81 21.61 5.75 -1.81
C LYS A 81 20.85 6.93 -2.41
N THR A 82 21.31 8.13 -2.12
CA THR A 82 20.75 9.38 -2.64
C THR A 82 21.83 10.18 -3.35
N PRO A 83 21.48 11.14 -4.23
CA PRO A 83 22.50 12.01 -4.85
C PRO A 83 23.40 12.73 -3.85
N LYS A 84 22.86 13.05 -2.66
CA LYS A 84 23.59 13.71 -1.57
C LYS A 84 24.41 12.72 -0.71
N TYR A 85 24.00 11.46 -0.64
CA TYR A 85 24.65 10.40 0.13
C TYR A 85 24.73 9.12 -0.72
N PRO A 86 25.75 9.00 -1.60
CA PRO A 86 25.86 7.89 -2.56
C PRO A 86 26.48 6.62 -1.97
N GLN A 87 27.08 6.69 -0.78
CA GLN A 87 27.79 5.59 -0.11
C GLN A 87 26.89 4.91 0.91
#